data_AF-W1WRS1-F1
#
_entry.id   AF-W1WRS1-F1
#
_cell.length_a   1.000
_cell.length_b   1.000
_cell.length_c   1.000
_cell.angle_alpha   90.00
_cell.angle_beta   90.00
_cell.angle_gamma   90.00
#
_symmetry.space_group_name_H-M   'P 1'
#
loop_
_entity.id
_entity.type
_entity.pdbx_description
1 polymer ?
#
loop_
_entity_poly.entity_id
_entity_poly.type
_entity_poly.pdbx_seq_one_letter_code
_entity_poly.pdbx_strand_id
1 'polypeptide(L)' 'MKEEILYICMQCATKENIPKEVVECFDEMDQSNIDEPPCFSCEKCGGVMRPQEYLGVYGKTYRS' A
#
# COMPACT_ATOMS: atom_id res chain seq x y z
N MET A 1 18.92 -3.33 -1.83
CA MET A 1 18.28 -2.37 -0.90
C MET A 1 16.86 -2.87 -0.68
N LYS A 2 16.38 -2.93 0.56
CA LYS A 2 14.96 -3.25 0.81
C LYS A 2 14.19 -1.95 0.65
N GLU A 3 13.42 -1.83 -0.43
CA GLU A 3 12.51 -0.70 -0.60
C GLU A 3 11.27 -0.97 0.28
N GLU A 4 10.92 0.00 1.12
CA GLU A 4 9.76 -0.06 2.00
C GLU A 4 8.81 1.07 1.60
N ILE A 5 7.52 0.77 1.53
CA ILE A 5 6.47 1.73 1.25
C ILE A 5 5.84 2.15 2.57
N LEU A 6 5.75 3.45 2.80
CA LEU A 6 5.09 4.00 3.98
C LEU A 6 3.58 3.97 3.78
N TYR A 7 2.89 3.17 4.59
CA TYR A 7 1.45 3.12 4.67
C TYR A 7 0.94 3.96 5.83
N ILE A 8 -0.13 4.71 5.58
CA ILE A 8 -0.76 5.57 6.58
C ILE A 8 -2.22 5.14 6.73
N CYS A 9 -2.63 4.89 7.96
CA CYS A 9 -4.02 4.62 8.28
C CYS A 9 -4.84 5.90 8.13
N MET A 10 -5.90 5.84 7.32
CA MET A 10 -6.79 6.98 7.07
C MET A 10 -7.71 7.30 8.26
N GLN A 11 -7.77 6.45 9.29
CA GLN A 11 -8.57 6.69 10.49
C GLN A 11 -7.74 7.21 11.68
N CYS A 12 -6.67 6.51 12.04
CA CYS A 12 -5.87 6.84 13.23
C CYS A 12 -4.51 7.47 12.92
N ALA A 13 -4.19 7.70 11.65
CA ALA A 13 -2.90 8.24 11.18
C ALA A 13 -1.66 7.42 11.61
N THR A 14 -1.84 6.15 11.99
CA THR A 14 -0.72 5.24 12.25
C THR A 14 0.06 5.00 10.97
N LYS A 15 1.38 4.98 11.08
CA LYS A 15 2.32 4.79 9.98
C LYS A 15 2.96 3.42 10.09
N GLU A 16 2.91 2.64 9.02
CA GLU A 16 3.51 1.31 8.95
C GLU A 16 4.36 1.19 7.69
N ASN A 17 5.57 0.65 7.82
CA ASN A 17 6.45 0.40 6.69
C ASN A 17 6.18 -1.01 6.17
N ILE A 18 5.68 -1.12 4.95
CA ILE A 18 5.42 -2.41 4.31
C ILE A 18 6.48 -2.65 3.24
N PRO A 19 7.13 -3.83 3.21
CA PRO A 19 8.11 -4.15 2.18
C PRO A 19 7.49 -4.03 0.78
N LYS A 20 8.17 -3.34 -0.13
CA LYS A 20 7.72 -3.15 -1.51
C LYS A 20 7.46 -4.50 -2.20
N GLU A 21 8.28 -5.51 -1.95
CA GLU A 21 8.10 -6.87 -2.48
C GLU A 21 6.71 -7.45 -2.14
N VAL A 22 6.22 -7.17 -0.93
CA VAL A 22 4.91 -7.64 -0.48
C VAL A 22 3.83 -6.86 -1.22
N VAL A 23 3.96 -5.54 -1.28
CA VAL A 23 3.02 -4.67 -1.99
C VAL A 23 2.92 -5.06 -3.47
N GLU A 24 4.05 -5.25 -4.14
CA GLU A 24 4.12 -5.67 -5.55
C GLU A 24 3.49 -7.06 -5.76
N CYS A 25 3.76 -8.00 -4.84
CA CYS A 25 3.14 -9.32 -4.91
C CYS A 25 1.61 -9.23 -4.80
N PHE A 26 1.08 -8.36 -3.92
CA PHE A 26 -0.36 -8.10 -3.82
C PHE A 26 -0.91 -7.34 -5.04
N ASP A 27 -0.17 -6.39 -5.60
CA ASP A 27 -0.53 -5.61 -6.80
C ASP A 27 -0.63 -6.52 -8.04
N GLU A 28 0.27 -7.50 -8.18
CA GLU A 28 0.23 -8.50 -9.26
C GLU A 28 -0.90 -9.51 -9.11
N MET A 29 -1.23 -9.88 -7.86
CA MET A 29 -2.30 -10.83 -7.54
C MET A 29 -3.69 -10.20 -7.63
N ASP A 30 -3.85 -8.95 -7.17
CA ASP A 30 -5.12 -8.23 -7.19
C ASP A 30 -5.31 -7.46 -8.50
N GLN A 31 -5.56 -8.22 -9.57
CA GLN A 31 -5.89 -7.65 -10.89
C GLN A 31 -7.32 -7.14 -10.97
N SER A 32 -8.07 -7.16 -9.86
CA SER A 32 -9.45 -6.69 -9.83
C SER A 32 -9.53 -5.19 -10.11
N ASN A 33 -8.50 -4.42 -9.74
CA ASN A 33 -8.47 -2.98 -9.94
C ASN A 33 -7.04 -2.45 -10.15
N ILE A 34 -6.59 -2.44 -11.40
CA ILE A 34 -5.27 -1.92 -11.83
C ILE A 34 -5.14 -0.40 -11.59
N ASP A 35 -6.18 0.27 -11.11
CA ASP A 35 -6.21 1.70 -10.81
C ASP A 35 -6.19 2.01 -9.31
N GLU A 36 -6.20 1.00 -8.44
CA GLU A 36 -6.07 1.20 -6.99
C GLU A 36 -4.89 0.44 -6.40
N PRO A 37 -4.10 1.06 -5.51
CA PRO A 37 -3.02 0.36 -4.84
C PRO A 37 -3.56 -0.64 -3.83
N PRO A 38 -2.77 -1.68 -3.48
CA PRO A 38 -3.10 -2.59 -2.40
C PRO A 38 -3.41 -1.83 -1.11
N CYS A 39 -4.55 -2.14 -0.48
CA CYS A 39 -4.97 -1.53 0.77
C CYS A 39 -4.76 -2.53 1.92
N PHE A 40 -4.17 -2.08 3.03
CA PHE A 40 -3.96 -2.92 4.22
C PHE A 40 -4.90 -2.53 5.36
N SER A 41 -5.16 -3.47 6.26
CA SER A 41 -5.96 -3.22 7.46
C SER A 41 -5.03 -2.81 8.61
N CYS A 42 -5.28 -1.66 9.22
CA CYS A 42 -4.47 -1.18 10.34
C CYS A 42 -4.64 -2.08 11.56
N GLU A 43 -3.55 -2.56 12.14
CA GLU A 43 -3.59 -3.44 13.31
C GLU A 43 -4.17 -2.76 14.57
N LYS A 44 -4.10 -1.42 14.65
CA LYS A 44 -4.59 -0.67 15.82
C LYS A 44 -6.09 -0.41 15.83
N CYS A 45 -6.68 -0.10 14.68
CA CYS A 45 -8.09 0.34 14.62
C CYS A 45 -8.92 -0.41 13.58
N GLY A 46 -8.33 -1.33 12.81
CA GLY A 46 -9.00 -2.01 11.69
C GLY A 46 -9.33 -1.08 10.52
N GLY A 47 -8.84 0.16 10.53
CA GLY A 47 -9.07 1.13 9.46
C GLY A 47 -8.23 0.84 8.22
N VAL A 48 -8.65 1.36 7.07
CA VAL A 48 -7.92 1.18 5.81
C VAL A 48 -6.63 2.01 5.82
N MET A 49 -5.53 1.36 5.44
CA MET A 49 -4.23 1.99 5.22
C MET A 49 -3.96 2.11 3.73
N ARG A 50 -3.46 3.28 3.34
CA ARG A 50 -3.05 3.57 1.96
C ARG A 50 -1.58 3.97 1.91
N PRO A 51 -0.87 3.66 0.80
CA PRO A 51 0.51 4.06 0.65
C PRO A 51 0.60 5.58 0.44
N GLN A 52 1.57 6.22 1.07
CA GLN A 52 1.82 7.65 0.89
C GLN A 52 2.34 7.94 -0.53
N GLU A 53 3.27 7.11 -1.01
CA GLU A 53 3.83 7.16 -2.37
C GLU A 53 4.25 5.75 -2.76
N TYR A 54 3.69 5.23 -3.86
CA TYR A 54 4.00 3.91 -4.38
C TYR A 54 3.97 3.92 -5.90
N LEU A 55 5.01 3.36 -6.53
CA LEU A 55 5.02 3.06 -7.95
C LEU A 55 4.63 1.59 -8.13
N GLY A 56 3.41 1.36 -8.62
CA GLY A 56 2.87 0.04 -8.93
C GLY A 56 3.67 -0.69 -10.00
N VAL A 57 3.50 -2.01 -10.04
CA VAL A 57 4.24 -2.91 -10.96
C VAL A 57 3.92 -2.58 -12.42
N TYR A 58 2.71 -2.07 -12.67
CA TYR A 58 2.25 -1.63 -13.99
C TYR A 58 2.69 -0.21 -14.38
N GLY A 59 3.61 0.40 -13.62
CA GLY A 59 4.14 1.74 -13.90
C GLY A 59 3.21 2.89 -13.53
N LYS A 60 2.20 2.63 -12.69
CA LYS A 60 1.29 3.66 -12.15
C LYS A 60 1.79 4.16 -10.82
N THR A 61 1.85 5.48 -10.65
CA THR A 61 2.18 6.09 -9.37
C THR A 61 0.91 6.38 -8.58
N TYR A 62 0.82 5.79 -7.41
CA TYR A 62 -0.25 6.02 -6.44
C TYR A 62 0.23 6.98 -5.36
N ARG A 63 -0.60 7.98 -5.06
CA ARG A 63 -0.36 8.97 -4.01
C ARG A 63 -1.66 9.28 -3.30
N SER A 64 -1.65 9.14 -1.97
CA SER A 64 -2.77 9.49 -1.08
C SER A 64 -2.76 10.95 -0.66
#